data_AF-A0A433VQE1-F1
#
_entry.id   AF-A0A433VQE1-F1
#
_cell.length_a   1.000
_cell.length_b   1.000
_cell.length_c   1.000
_cell.angle_alpha   90.00
_cell.angle_beta   90.00
_cell.angle_gamma   90.00
#
_symmetry.space_group_name_H-M   'P 1'
#
loop_
_entity.id
_entity.type
_entity.pdbx_description
1 polymer ?
#
loop_
_entity_poly.entity_id
_entity_poly.type
_entity_poly.pdbx_seq_one_letter_code
_entity_poly.pdbx_strand_id
1 'polypeptide(L)'
;MSILKEPLATPSRVRGIFRYLLQAKGQKEKREVLEKLLSPDELVKDAPPGRPMFRKTINQIKTRTVNENINIGLLIEEEDEIAINPSLPEDARNPQIGDKLLPDTLTTLFFASDNADEEDFGLVCAWFLAQDIYDAPGNWEAIQNQVNAQKVGELLKMTNNSLFGQMDDWMCYLGLSWGHALEGQKVIVPDPTLYIKRNLKRIFNEQVGTKILIREFIDKLAEQCPLFETGKFRDEIEINIGRRQLNYLSTSTAFALFRLRDEGYIELKRESDADLMILPKANNRVDSEGQISHIIWQGEKL
;
A
#
# COMPACT_ATOMS: atom_id res chain seq x y z
N MET A 1 6.69 -15.99 -3.88
CA MET A 1 5.87 -16.18 -2.66
C MET A 1 5.35 -14.81 -2.27
N SER A 2 4.06 -14.65 -1.99
CA SER A 2 3.48 -13.32 -1.67
C SER A 2 3.91 -12.80 -0.29
N ILE A 3 4.12 -11.50 -0.19
CA ILE A 3 4.33 -10.75 1.05
C ILE A 3 3.20 -10.94 2.06
N LEU A 4 1.99 -11.22 1.57
CA LEU A 4 0.81 -11.53 2.39
C LEU A 4 1.00 -12.80 3.22
N LYS A 5 1.80 -13.76 2.72
CA LYS A 5 2.03 -15.08 3.34
C LYS A 5 3.34 -15.18 4.10
N GLU A 6 4.15 -14.12 4.11
CA GLU A 6 5.44 -14.10 4.81
C GLU A 6 5.39 -13.18 6.05
N PRO A 7 4.94 -13.69 7.22
CA PRO A 7 4.72 -12.87 8.42
C PRO A 7 6.02 -12.32 9.04
N LEU A 8 7.18 -12.82 8.61
CA LEU A 8 8.46 -12.29 9.09
C LEU A 8 8.91 -11.06 8.30
N ALA A 9 8.42 -10.89 7.06
CA ALA A 9 8.70 -9.73 6.21
C ALA A 9 7.71 -8.59 6.52
N THR A 10 7.89 -7.95 7.67
CA THR A 10 7.10 -6.79 8.08
C THR A 10 7.67 -5.51 7.46
N PRO A 11 6.86 -4.44 7.28
CA PRO A 11 7.34 -3.18 6.71
C PRO A 11 8.55 -2.60 7.45
N SER A 12 8.57 -2.70 8.78
CA SER A 12 9.67 -2.21 9.61
C SER A 12 11.00 -2.91 9.33
N ARG A 13 10.99 -4.23 9.10
CA ARG A 13 12.20 -5.00 8.82
C ARG A 13 12.69 -4.78 7.39
N VAL A 14 11.78 -4.78 6.42
CA VAL A 14 12.07 -4.44 5.02
C VAL A 14 12.71 -3.04 4.94
N ARG A 15 12.06 -2.04 5.54
CA ARG A 15 12.59 -0.68 5.62
C ARG A 15 13.94 -0.61 6.34
N GLY A 16 14.12 -1.36 7.41
CA GLY A 16 15.38 -1.41 8.15
C GLY A 16 16.57 -1.85 7.29
N ILE A 17 16.41 -2.93 6.53
CA ILE A 17 17.44 -3.44 5.61
C ILE A 17 17.72 -2.41 4.51
N PHE A 18 16.65 -1.92 3.86
CA PHE A 18 16.79 -0.97 2.78
C PHE A 18 17.50 0.32 3.22
N ARG A 19 17.09 0.88 4.37
CA ARG A 19 17.71 2.08 4.94
C ARG A 19 19.16 1.87 5.33
N TYR A 20 19.51 0.69 5.85
CA TYR A 20 20.90 0.33 6.10
C TYR A 20 21.71 0.33 4.79
N LEU A 21 21.23 -0.37 3.77
CA LEU A 21 21.92 -0.48 2.49
C LEU A 21 22.03 0.86 1.76
N LEU A 22 21.05 1.76 1.88
CA LEU A 22 21.14 3.12 1.33
C LEU A 22 22.39 3.87 1.81
N GLN A 23 22.86 3.59 3.03
CA GLN A 23 24.03 4.22 3.64
C GLN A 23 25.30 3.37 3.53
N ALA A 24 25.17 2.09 3.16
CA ALA A 24 26.30 1.19 3.01
C ALA A 24 27.16 1.56 1.80
N LYS A 25 28.47 1.29 1.89
CA LYS A 25 29.41 1.59 0.80
C LYS A 25 29.03 0.79 -0.44
N GLY A 26 28.76 1.48 -1.55
CA GLY A 26 28.33 0.84 -2.79
C GLY A 26 26.92 0.24 -2.73
N GLN A 27 26.13 0.58 -1.71
CA GLN A 27 24.76 0.12 -1.50
C GLN A 27 24.58 -1.39 -1.46
N LYS A 28 25.61 -2.05 -0.95
CA LYS A 28 25.69 -3.50 -0.85
C LYS A 28 26.38 -3.91 0.43
N GLU A 29 26.07 -5.12 0.88
CA GLU A 29 26.63 -5.72 2.09
C GLU A 29 26.62 -7.24 1.97
N LYS A 30 27.56 -7.91 2.63
CA LYS A 30 27.55 -9.38 2.70
C LYS A 30 26.25 -9.89 3.32
N ARG A 31 25.65 -10.93 2.72
CA ARG A 31 24.44 -11.57 3.26
C ARG A 31 24.58 -11.89 4.75
N GLU A 32 25.71 -12.47 5.15
CA GLU A 32 25.98 -12.84 6.55
C GLU A 32 25.92 -11.64 7.50
N VAL A 33 26.41 -10.48 7.08
CA VAL A 33 26.41 -9.25 7.89
C VAL A 33 24.99 -8.73 8.05
N LEU A 34 24.20 -8.68 6.97
CA LEU A 34 22.78 -8.29 7.04
C LEU A 34 21.98 -9.25 7.92
N GLU A 35 22.22 -10.55 7.79
CA GLU A 35 21.54 -11.55 8.60
C GLU A 35 21.84 -11.40 10.10
N LYS A 36 23.09 -11.07 10.45
CA LYS A 36 23.51 -10.76 11.83
C LYS A 36 22.93 -9.44 12.34
N LEU A 37 22.70 -8.44 11.48
CA LEU A 37 22.06 -7.19 11.86
C LEU A 37 20.57 -7.37 12.21
N LEU A 38 19.86 -8.21 11.45
CA LEU A 38 18.45 -8.52 11.72
C LEU A 38 18.26 -9.41 12.95
N SER A 39 19.26 -10.21 13.26
CA SER A 39 19.23 -11.20 14.34
C SER A 39 20.62 -11.36 14.97
N PRO A 40 21.05 -10.42 15.83
CA PRO A 40 22.29 -10.53 16.59
C PRO A 40 22.40 -11.84 17.39
N ASP A 41 23.60 -12.41 17.44
CA ASP A 41 23.85 -13.68 18.15
C ASP A 41 23.49 -13.57 19.64
N GLU A 42 23.64 -12.39 20.24
CA GLU A 42 23.28 -12.07 21.63
C GLU A 42 21.80 -12.30 21.94
N LEU A 43 20.90 -12.02 20.98
CA LEU A 43 19.46 -12.29 21.14
C LEU A 43 19.15 -13.79 21.18
N VAL A 44 20.05 -14.62 20.65
CA VAL A 44 19.92 -16.08 20.56
C VAL A 44 20.59 -16.78 21.75
N LYS A 45 21.64 -16.16 22.33
CA LYS A 45 22.44 -16.68 23.46
C LYS A 45 21.59 -16.91 24.71
N ASP A 46 20.76 -15.95 25.09
CA ASP A 46 19.93 -16.01 26.31
C ASP A 46 18.54 -16.66 26.08
N ALA A 47 18.33 -17.27 24.91
CA ALA A 47 17.09 -17.99 24.64
C ALA A 47 16.86 -19.08 25.72
N PRO A 48 15.73 -19.08 26.44
CA PRO A 48 15.49 -20.01 27.54
C PRO A 48 15.71 -21.46 27.09
N PRO A 49 16.48 -22.27 27.84
CA PRO A 49 16.63 -23.69 27.55
C PRO A 49 15.24 -24.34 27.60
N GLY A 50 14.74 -24.80 26.45
CA GLY A 50 13.39 -25.35 26.29
C GLY A 50 12.48 -24.65 25.28
N ARG A 51 12.93 -23.58 24.60
CA ARG A 51 12.17 -22.96 23.47
C ARG A 51 12.89 -23.12 22.12
N PRO A 52 12.99 -24.33 21.55
CA PRO A 52 13.62 -24.55 20.23
C PRO A 52 12.91 -23.77 19.11
N MET A 53 11.60 -23.52 19.25
CA MET A 53 10.82 -22.67 18.33
C MET A 53 11.33 -21.23 18.30
N PHE A 54 11.76 -20.65 19.43
CA PHE A 54 12.23 -19.26 19.49
C PHE A 54 13.51 -19.04 18.67
N ARG A 55 14.51 -19.93 18.84
CA ARG A 55 15.74 -19.89 18.03
C ARG A 55 15.46 -20.14 16.55
N LYS A 56 14.56 -21.07 16.24
CA LYS A 56 14.15 -21.36 14.86
C LYS A 56 13.48 -20.15 14.21
N THR A 57 12.56 -19.48 14.91
CA THR A 57 11.89 -18.27 14.42
C THR A 57 12.90 -17.15 14.18
N ILE A 58 13.81 -16.90 15.12
CA ILE A 58 14.85 -15.87 14.96
C ILE A 58 15.74 -16.13 13.74
N ASN A 59 16.21 -17.37 13.57
CA ASN A 59 16.97 -17.76 12.38
C ASN A 59 16.16 -17.70 11.08
N GLN A 60 14.84 -17.90 11.15
CA GLN A 60 13.98 -17.73 9.99
C GLN A 60 13.76 -16.25 9.65
N ILE A 61 13.70 -15.35 10.64
CA ILE A 61 13.49 -13.91 10.40
C ILE A 61 14.54 -13.36 9.45
N LYS A 62 15.82 -13.64 9.73
CA LYS A 62 16.92 -13.07 8.94
C LYS A 62 16.89 -13.56 7.48
N THR A 63 16.79 -14.87 7.27
CA THR A 63 16.80 -15.45 5.92
C THR A 63 15.53 -15.14 5.14
N ARG A 64 14.36 -15.25 5.78
CA ARG A 64 13.08 -15.01 5.09
C ARG A 64 12.87 -13.55 4.73
N THR A 65 13.23 -12.62 5.62
CA THR A 65 13.11 -11.18 5.31
C THR A 65 14.02 -10.82 4.13
N VAL A 66 15.29 -11.25 4.13
CA VAL A 66 16.21 -10.97 3.01
C VAL A 66 15.72 -11.58 1.72
N ASN A 67 15.34 -12.86 1.74
CA ASN A 67 14.81 -13.54 0.55
C ASN A 67 13.56 -12.84 0.01
N GLU A 68 12.68 -12.35 0.89
CA GLU A 68 11.48 -11.66 0.47
C GLU A 68 11.79 -10.31 -0.19
N ASN A 69 12.77 -9.56 0.32
CA ASN A 69 13.23 -8.33 -0.34
C ASN A 69 13.79 -8.60 -1.74
N ILE A 70 14.42 -9.77 -1.95
CA ILE A 70 14.90 -10.22 -3.27
C ILE A 70 13.73 -10.62 -4.16
N ASN A 71 12.77 -11.41 -3.64
CA ASN A 71 11.59 -11.85 -4.38
C ASN A 71 10.77 -10.67 -4.91
N ILE A 72 10.59 -9.62 -4.09
CA ILE A 72 9.89 -8.38 -4.47
C ILE A 72 10.68 -7.58 -5.53
N GLY A 73 11.98 -7.86 -5.69
CA GLY A 73 12.88 -7.11 -6.56
C GLY A 73 13.40 -5.81 -5.96
N LEU A 74 13.22 -5.59 -4.64
CA LEU A 74 13.82 -4.43 -3.95
C LEU A 74 15.34 -4.58 -3.84
N LEU A 75 15.79 -5.81 -3.58
CA LEU A 75 17.20 -6.18 -3.46
C LEU A 75 17.57 -7.22 -4.50
N ILE A 76 18.86 -7.38 -4.75
CA ILE A 76 19.44 -8.48 -5.53
C ILE A 76 20.56 -9.14 -4.76
N GLU A 77 20.89 -10.37 -5.13
CA GLU A 77 22.02 -11.13 -4.58
C GLU A 77 23.04 -11.40 -5.69
N GLU A 78 24.27 -10.92 -5.52
CA GLU A 78 25.40 -11.09 -6.43
C GLU A 78 26.65 -11.44 -5.62
N GLU A 79 27.34 -12.54 -5.95
CA GLU A 79 28.62 -12.94 -5.31
C GLU A 79 28.58 -12.94 -3.75
N ASP A 80 27.51 -13.47 -3.15
CA ASP A 80 27.25 -13.50 -1.70
C ASP A 80 27.02 -12.11 -1.04
N GLU A 81 26.89 -11.06 -1.85
CA GLU A 81 26.51 -9.72 -1.42
C GLU A 81 25.06 -9.44 -1.79
N ILE A 82 24.35 -8.79 -0.87
CA ILE A 82 23.01 -8.27 -1.08
C ILE A 82 23.13 -6.79 -1.39
N ALA A 83 22.57 -6.36 -2.50
CA ALA A 83 22.59 -4.98 -2.95
C ALA A 83 21.19 -4.44 -3.18
N ILE A 84 21.03 -3.12 -3.11
CA ILE A 84 19.82 -2.46 -3.64
C ILE A 84 19.76 -2.74 -5.14
N ASN A 85 18.60 -3.18 -5.64
CA ASN A 85 18.45 -3.52 -7.04
C ASN A 85 18.78 -2.30 -7.93
N PRO A 86 19.80 -2.37 -8.81
CA PRO A 86 20.25 -1.24 -9.61
C PRO A 86 19.23 -0.80 -10.66
N SER A 87 18.25 -1.65 -10.96
CA SER A 87 17.13 -1.34 -11.88
C SER A 87 16.10 -0.40 -11.26
N LEU A 88 16.16 -0.15 -9.94
CA LEU A 88 15.28 0.81 -9.28
C LEU A 88 15.61 2.25 -9.71
N PRO A 89 14.61 3.16 -9.74
CA PRO A 89 14.81 4.57 -10.04
C PRO A 89 15.93 5.19 -9.20
N GLU A 90 16.69 6.13 -9.78
CA GLU A 90 17.81 6.78 -9.09
C GLU A 90 17.39 7.44 -7.77
N ASP A 91 16.23 8.08 -7.74
CA ASP A 91 15.67 8.69 -6.53
C ASP A 91 15.34 7.66 -5.45
N ALA A 92 14.86 6.46 -5.81
CA ALA A 92 14.61 5.39 -4.85
C ALA A 92 15.92 4.90 -4.22
N ARG A 93 17.02 4.92 -4.98
CA ARG A 93 18.37 4.56 -4.50
C ARG A 93 19.10 5.72 -3.84
N ASN A 94 18.54 6.93 -3.81
CA ASN A 94 19.22 8.08 -3.25
C ASN A 94 19.28 8.01 -1.69
N PRO A 95 20.46 8.12 -1.05
CA PRO A 95 20.57 7.99 0.41
C PRO A 95 19.78 9.02 1.23
N GLN A 96 19.45 10.18 0.66
CA GLN A 96 18.75 11.27 1.33
C GLN A 96 17.23 11.15 1.23
N ILE A 97 16.71 10.64 0.11
CA ILE A 97 15.26 10.60 -0.16
C ILE A 97 14.69 9.19 -0.35
N GLY A 98 15.53 8.18 -0.60
CA GLY A 98 15.11 6.81 -0.90
C GLY A 98 14.26 6.19 0.19
N ASP A 99 14.61 6.38 1.47
CA ASP A 99 13.80 5.90 2.61
C ASP A 99 12.40 6.54 2.66
N LYS A 100 12.29 7.81 2.25
CA LYS A 100 11.00 8.52 2.15
C LYS A 100 10.16 8.00 0.98
N LEU A 101 10.80 7.64 -0.14
CA LEU A 101 10.16 7.13 -1.36
C LEU A 101 9.90 5.61 -1.33
N LEU A 102 10.41 4.91 -0.33
CA LEU A 102 10.30 3.45 -0.24
C LEU A 102 8.86 2.93 -0.30
N PRO A 103 7.85 3.54 0.38
CA PRO A 103 6.48 3.04 0.26
C PRO A 103 5.93 3.11 -1.17
N ASP A 104 6.25 4.15 -1.93
CA ASP A 104 5.81 4.28 -3.33
C ASP A 104 6.59 3.31 -4.24
N THR A 105 7.90 3.14 -3.98
CA THR A 105 8.74 2.14 -4.65
C THR A 105 8.18 0.73 -4.46
N LEU A 106 7.82 0.36 -3.23
CA LEU A 106 7.22 -0.94 -2.92
C LEU A 106 5.83 -1.08 -3.51
N THR A 107 5.02 -0.02 -3.57
CA THR A 107 3.74 -0.05 -4.28
C THR A 107 3.93 -0.45 -5.74
N THR A 108 4.91 0.16 -6.42
CA THR A 108 5.22 -0.17 -7.81
C THR A 108 5.70 -1.61 -7.97
N LEU A 109 6.56 -2.09 -7.07
CA LEU A 109 7.09 -3.47 -7.12
C LEU A 109 6.00 -4.52 -6.82
N PHE A 110 5.17 -4.30 -5.80
CA PHE A 110 4.10 -5.23 -5.42
C PHE A 110 3.04 -5.36 -6.51
N PHE A 111 2.70 -4.26 -7.17
CA PHE A 111 1.57 -4.24 -8.10
C PHE A 111 1.99 -4.16 -9.57
N ALA A 112 3.26 -4.43 -9.86
CA ALA A 112 3.77 -4.56 -11.22
C ALA A 112 2.98 -5.64 -11.99
N SER A 113 2.79 -5.44 -13.30
CA SER A 113 1.96 -6.32 -14.12
C SER A 113 2.52 -7.74 -14.23
N ASP A 114 3.84 -7.89 -14.12
CA ASP A 114 4.60 -9.14 -14.22
C ASP A 114 4.87 -9.81 -12.86
N ASN A 115 4.46 -9.19 -11.75
CA ASN A 115 4.61 -9.77 -10.42
C ASN A 115 3.40 -10.64 -10.02
N ALA A 116 3.33 -11.85 -10.58
CA ALA A 116 2.27 -12.82 -10.27
C ALA A 116 2.32 -13.32 -8.81
N ASP A 117 3.47 -13.23 -8.15
CA ASP A 117 3.63 -13.65 -6.76
C ASP A 117 2.79 -12.79 -5.80
N GLU A 118 2.53 -11.53 -6.13
CA GLU A 118 1.81 -10.56 -5.29
C GLU A 118 0.36 -10.32 -5.70
N GLU A 119 -0.17 -11.13 -6.60
CA GLU A 119 -1.55 -11.03 -7.07
C GLU A 119 -2.58 -11.16 -5.93
N ASP A 120 -2.36 -12.12 -5.01
CA ASP A 120 -3.20 -12.29 -3.81
C ASP A 120 -3.22 -11.03 -2.94
N PHE A 121 -2.06 -10.37 -2.76
CA PHE A 121 -1.96 -9.15 -1.97
C PHE A 121 -2.66 -7.97 -2.65
N GLY A 122 -2.51 -7.84 -3.97
CA GLY A 122 -3.21 -6.83 -4.78
C GLY A 122 -4.72 -6.96 -4.69
N LEU A 123 -5.26 -8.18 -4.84
CA LEU A 123 -6.70 -8.44 -4.74
C LEU A 123 -7.26 -8.07 -3.37
N VAL A 124 -6.58 -8.49 -2.30
CA VAL A 124 -6.98 -8.16 -0.92
C VAL A 124 -6.98 -6.65 -0.67
N CYS A 125 -5.95 -5.94 -1.12
CA CYS A 125 -5.88 -4.48 -0.96
C CYS A 125 -6.98 -3.76 -1.74
N ALA A 126 -7.19 -4.15 -3.01
CA ALA A 126 -8.23 -3.58 -3.85
C ALA A 126 -9.64 -3.85 -3.27
N TRP A 127 -9.84 -5.05 -2.71
CA TRP A 127 -11.07 -5.41 -2.02
C TRP A 127 -11.34 -4.54 -0.80
N PHE A 128 -10.32 -4.31 0.03
CA PHE A 128 -10.47 -3.48 1.21
C PHE A 128 -10.77 -2.02 0.83
N LEU A 129 -10.05 -1.48 -0.17
CA LEU A 129 -10.33 -0.16 -0.74
C LEU A 129 -11.70 -0.05 -1.43
N ALA A 130 -12.33 -1.18 -1.78
CA ALA A 130 -13.66 -1.20 -2.37
C ALA A 130 -14.80 -1.23 -1.35
N GLN A 131 -14.49 -1.44 -0.06
CA GLN A 131 -15.50 -1.38 1.00
C GLN A 131 -15.94 0.06 1.26
N ASP A 132 -17.15 0.21 1.82
CA ASP A 132 -17.61 1.52 2.24
C ASP A 132 -16.79 2.00 3.44
N ILE A 133 -16.05 3.10 3.30
CA ILE A 133 -15.22 3.65 4.38
C ILE A 133 -16.02 3.97 5.66
N TYR A 134 -17.31 4.29 5.53
CA TYR A 134 -18.15 4.64 6.68
C TYR A 134 -18.71 3.42 7.44
N ASP A 135 -18.54 2.22 6.90
CA ASP A 135 -18.95 0.95 7.49
C ASP A 135 -17.91 -0.15 7.18
N ALA A 136 -16.63 0.23 7.18
CA ALA A 136 -15.57 -0.66 6.74
C ALA A 136 -15.31 -1.77 7.77
N PRO A 137 -15.04 -3.01 7.32
CA PRO A 137 -14.68 -4.09 8.22
C PRO A 137 -13.29 -3.86 8.82
N GLY A 138 -13.22 -3.24 10.00
CA GLY A 138 -11.95 -2.77 10.55
C GLY A 138 -11.20 -3.73 11.47
N ASN A 139 -11.71 -4.94 11.70
CA ASN A 139 -11.05 -6.00 12.47
C ASN A 139 -11.27 -7.38 11.83
N TRP A 140 -10.55 -8.40 12.28
CA TRP A 140 -10.60 -9.74 11.69
C TRP A 140 -12.00 -10.34 11.63
N GLU A 141 -12.79 -10.21 12.69
CA GLU A 141 -14.15 -10.76 12.73
C GLU A 141 -15.05 -10.08 11.70
N ALA A 142 -15.00 -8.75 11.61
CA ALA A 142 -15.75 -7.99 10.62
C ALA A 142 -15.29 -8.32 9.18
N ILE A 143 -13.99 -8.47 8.95
CA ILE A 143 -13.42 -8.88 7.66
C ILE A 143 -13.96 -10.25 7.27
N GLN A 144 -13.88 -11.23 8.17
CA GLN A 144 -14.35 -12.59 7.90
C GLN A 144 -15.85 -12.61 7.57
N ASN A 145 -16.65 -11.85 8.32
CA ASN A 145 -18.09 -11.72 8.06
C ASN A 145 -18.36 -11.10 6.68
N GLN A 146 -17.64 -10.04 6.32
CA GLN A 146 -17.82 -9.36 5.03
C GLN A 146 -17.37 -10.23 3.84
N VAL A 147 -16.23 -10.92 3.96
CA VAL A 147 -15.73 -11.87 2.95
C VAL A 147 -16.75 -12.99 2.70
N ASN A 148 -17.35 -13.52 3.77
CA ASN A 148 -18.39 -14.54 3.68
C ASN A 148 -19.68 -14.00 3.05
N ALA A 149 -20.12 -12.81 3.46
CA ALA A 149 -21.33 -12.18 2.93
C ALA A 149 -21.22 -11.89 1.43
N GLN A 150 -20.05 -11.41 0.99
CA GLN A 150 -19.76 -11.12 -0.42
C GLN A 150 -19.32 -12.36 -1.22
N LYS A 151 -19.12 -13.52 -0.56
CA LYS A 151 -18.72 -14.79 -1.18
C LYS A 151 -17.41 -14.73 -1.97
N VAL A 152 -16.44 -13.96 -1.47
CA VAL A 152 -15.12 -13.74 -2.12
C VAL A 152 -13.97 -14.48 -1.43
N GLY A 153 -14.26 -15.44 -0.56
CA GLY A 153 -13.24 -16.17 0.21
C GLY A 153 -12.19 -16.87 -0.65
N GLU A 154 -12.60 -17.57 -1.71
CA GLU A 154 -11.68 -18.25 -2.64
C GLU A 154 -10.81 -17.27 -3.44
N LEU A 155 -11.38 -16.12 -3.82
CA LEU A 155 -10.68 -15.08 -4.56
C LEU A 155 -9.58 -14.43 -3.71
N LEU A 156 -9.93 -14.04 -2.48
CA LEU A 156 -9.03 -13.28 -1.61
C LEU A 156 -8.04 -14.15 -0.84
N LYS A 157 -8.34 -15.44 -0.65
CA LYS A 157 -7.56 -16.39 0.17
C LYS A 157 -7.26 -15.88 1.59
N MET A 158 -8.08 -14.95 2.07
CA MET A 158 -7.99 -14.33 3.38
C MET A 158 -8.57 -15.27 4.44
N THR A 159 -7.78 -16.27 4.82
CA THR A 159 -8.26 -17.45 5.59
C THR A 159 -8.06 -17.35 7.10
N ASN A 160 -7.24 -16.42 7.58
CA ASN A 160 -6.92 -16.31 9.01
C ASN A 160 -6.45 -14.91 9.43
N ASN A 161 -6.47 -14.67 10.75
CA ASN A 161 -6.09 -13.40 11.36
C ASN A 161 -4.63 -12.99 11.10
N SER A 162 -3.70 -13.93 10.87
CA SER A 162 -2.31 -13.58 10.57
C SER A 162 -2.16 -12.93 9.20
N LEU A 163 -2.91 -13.40 8.19
CA LEU A 163 -2.95 -12.77 6.86
C LEU A 163 -3.58 -11.37 6.94
N PHE A 164 -4.62 -11.21 7.76
CA PHE A 164 -5.21 -9.90 8.01
C PHE A 164 -4.21 -8.95 8.68
N GLY A 165 -3.49 -9.39 9.71
CA GLY A 165 -2.45 -8.58 10.36
C GLY A 165 -1.35 -8.15 9.38
N GLN A 166 -0.95 -9.05 8.48
CA GLN A 166 0.04 -8.74 7.43
C GLN A 166 -0.51 -7.72 6.42
N MET A 167 -1.75 -7.87 5.98
CA MET A 167 -2.43 -6.89 5.12
C MET A 167 -2.51 -5.52 5.80
N ASP A 168 -2.98 -5.47 7.05
CA ASP A 168 -3.10 -4.25 7.85
C ASP A 168 -1.77 -3.50 7.93
N ASP A 169 -0.70 -4.18 8.37
CA ASP A 169 0.61 -3.58 8.53
C ASP A 169 1.14 -2.99 7.21
N TRP A 170 1.00 -3.73 6.11
CA TRP A 170 1.44 -3.27 4.79
C TRP A 170 0.58 -2.15 4.23
N MET A 171 -0.75 -2.26 4.26
CA MET A 171 -1.63 -1.19 3.77
C MET A 171 -1.43 0.12 4.54
N CYS A 172 -1.25 0.05 5.87
CA CYS A 172 -0.95 1.22 6.69
C CYS A 172 0.39 1.84 6.27
N TYR A 173 1.43 1.02 6.08
CA TYR A 173 2.76 1.49 5.66
C TYR A 173 2.75 2.13 4.26
N LEU A 174 2.03 1.51 3.31
CA LEU A 174 1.85 2.01 1.95
C LEU A 174 0.96 3.25 1.91
N GLY A 175 0.26 3.60 3.00
CA GLY A 175 -0.62 4.76 3.07
C GLY A 175 -1.97 4.56 2.37
N LEU A 176 -2.40 3.30 2.25
CA LEU A 176 -3.67 2.87 1.65
C LEU A 176 -4.77 2.67 2.71
N SER A 177 -4.39 2.52 3.97
CA SER A 177 -5.31 2.44 5.10
C SER A 177 -4.84 3.33 6.25
N TRP A 178 -5.78 3.63 7.15
CA TRP A 178 -5.51 4.31 8.40
C TRP A 178 -5.98 3.46 9.58
N GLY A 179 -5.06 3.21 10.52
CA GLY A 179 -5.36 2.53 11.77
C GLY A 179 -5.59 3.52 12.90
N HIS A 180 -6.65 3.32 13.68
CA HIS A 180 -6.93 4.06 14.90
C HIS A 180 -7.43 3.14 16.01
N ALA A 181 -7.42 3.66 17.24
CA ALA A 181 -8.03 2.95 18.36
C ALA A 181 -9.50 3.37 18.49
N LEU A 182 -10.41 2.40 18.58
CA LEU A 182 -11.81 2.61 18.93
C LEU A 182 -12.09 1.73 20.15
N GLU A 183 -12.50 2.34 21.27
CA GLU A 183 -12.79 1.63 22.52
C GLU A 183 -11.63 0.72 23.01
N GLY A 184 -10.38 1.13 22.74
CA GLY A 184 -9.18 0.38 23.12
C GLY A 184 -8.83 -0.77 22.17
N GLN A 185 -9.60 -0.99 21.10
CA GLN A 185 -9.28 -1.95 20.04
C GLN A 185 -8.70 -1.24 18.82
N LYS A 186 -7.69 -1.84 18.18
CA LYS A 186 -7.17 -1.36 16.90
C LYS A 186 -8.21 -1.66 15.82
N VAL A 187 -8.58 -0.64 15.07
CA VAL A 187 -9.50 -0.70 13.93
C VAL A 187 -8.80 -0.04 12.74
N ILE A 188 -8.97 -0.61 11.55
CA ILE A 188 -8.47 -0.02 10.31
C ILE A 188 -9.61 0.41 9.39
N VAL A 189 -9.37 1.47 8.61
CA VAL A 189 -10.29 1.95 7.57
C VAL A 189 -9.56 2.15 6.24
N PRO A 190 -10.22 1.95 5.08
CA PRO A 190 -9.63 2.21 3.78
C PRO A 190 -9.54 3.72 3.54
N ASP A 191 -8.36 4.28 3.80
CA ASP A 191 -8.08 5.71 3.65
C ASP A 191 -6.77 5.89 2.86
N PRO A 192 -6.86 6.04 1.52
CA PRO A 192 -5.70 6.21 0.66
C PRO A 192 -5.17 7.66 0.61
N THR A 193 -5.60 8.56 1.51
CA THR A 193 -5.19 9.97 1.52
C THR A 193 -3.67 10.12 1.46
N LEU A 194 -2.94 9.35 2.27
CA LEU A 194 -1.48 9.45 2.33
C LEU A 194 -0.83 8.98 1.03
N TYR A 195 -1.29 7.86 0.46
CA TYR A 195 -0.80 7.36 -0.82
C TYR A 195 -1.00 8.39 -1.94
N ILE A 196 -2.24 8.89 -2.09
CA ILE A 196 -2.58 9.86 -3.15
C ILE A 196 -1.75 11.13 -2.97
N LYS A 197 -1.63 11.64 -1.74
CA LYS A 197 -0.84 12.83 -1.41
C LYS A 197 0.60 12.75 -1.90
N ARG A 198 1.30 11.65 -1.62
CA ARG A 198 2.70 11.45 -2.05
C ARG A 198 2.84 11.43 -3.57
N ASN A 199 1.80 10.98 -4.28
CA ASN A 199 1.81 10.79 -5.72
C ASN A 199 1.25 12.00 -6.50
N LEU A 200 0.68 13.02 -5.85
CA LEU A 200 0.14 14.22 -6.51
C LEU A 200 1.19 14.88 -7.42
N LYS A 201 2.42 15.06 -6.94
CA LYS A 201 3.50 15.67 -7.74
C LYS A 201 3.72 14.92 -9.06
N ARG A 202 3.73 13.59 -9.02
CA ARG A 202 3.91 12.74 -10.20
C ARG A 202 2.70 12.78 -11.13
N ILE A 203 1.48 12.67 -10.60
CA ILE A 203 0.24 12.69 -11.39
C ILE A 203 0.08 14.00 -12.18
N PHE A 204 0.51 15.11 -11.59
CA PHE A 204 0.46 16.45 -12.21
C PHE A 204 1.75 16.84 -12.93
N ASN A 205 2.68 15.89 -13.18
CA ASN A 205 3.95 16.13 -13.88
C ASN A 205 4.76 17.30 -13.30
N GLU A 206 4.76 17.43 -11.98
CA GLU A 206 5.41 18.52 -11.23
C GLU A 206 4.86 19.94 -11.50
N GLN A 207 3.70 20.06 -12.16
CA GLN A 207 3.11 21.35 -12.50
C GLN A 207 2.02 21.77 -11.53
N VAL A 208 2.38 22.66 -10.60
CA VAL A 208 1.43 23.28 -9.66
C VAL A 208 0.46 24.19 -10.39
N GLY A 209 -0.81 24.17 -9.97
CA GLY A 209 -1.89 24.96 -10.57
C GLY A 209 -2.46 24.37 -11.87
N THR A 210 -1.88 23.28 -12.37
CA THR A 210 -2.41 22.59 -13.54
C THR A 210 -3.77 21.98 -13.21
N LYS A 211 -4.75 22.29 -14.07
CA LYS A 211 -6.11 21.75 -14.02
C LYS A 211 -6.19 20.58 -14.99
N ILE A 212 -6.59 19.41 -14.50
CA ILE A 212 -6.87 18.24 -15.33
C ILE A 212 -8.30 17.74 -15.08
N LEU A 213 -8.82 16.95 -16.01
CA LEU A 213 -10.10 16.28 -15.83
C LEU A 213 -10.00 15.30 -14.66
N ILE A 214 -11.06 15.20 -13.86
CA ILE A 214 -11.08 14.25 -12.74
C ILE A 214 -10.94 12.79 -13.23
N ARG A 215 -11.48 12.47 -14.42
CA ARG A 215 -11.32 11.14 -15.01
C ARG A 215 -9.85 10.86 -15.37
N GLU A 216 -9.18 11.83 -16.00
CA GLU A 216 -7.75 11.73 -16.31
C GLU A 216 -6.90 11.55 -15.05
N PHE A 217 -7.23 12.26 -13.96
CA PHE A 217 -6.57 12.07 -12.67
C PHE A 217 -6.71 10.64 -12.15
N ILE A 218 -7.91 10.06 -12.24
CA ILE A 218 -8.18 8.70 -11.80
C ILE A 218 -7.46 7.67 -12.66
N ASP A 219 -7.47 7.84 -13.99
CA ASP A 219 -6.76 6.94 -14.91
C ASP A 219 -5.25 6.95 -14.62
N LYS A 220 -4.66 8.13 -14.39
CA LYS A 220 -3.25 8.29 -13.99
C LYS A 220 -2.96 7.68 -12.60
N LEU A 221 -3.90 7.78 -11.66
CA LEU A 221 -3.76 7.16 -10.34
C LEU A 221 -3.78 5.63 -10.46
N ALA A 222 -4.64 5.08 -11.30
CA ALA A 222 -4.77 3.65 -11.56
C ALA A 222 -3.55 3.06 -12.28
N GLU A 223 -2.97 3.82 -13.22
CA GLU A 223 -1.72 3.45 -13.89
C GLU A 223 -0.57 3.31 -12.88
N GLN A 224 -0.53 4.19 -11.86
CA GLN A 224 0.48 4.16 -10.82
C GLN A 224 0.24 3.10 -9.74
N CYS A 225 -1.03 2.83 -9.43
CA CYS A 225 -1.45 1.83 -8.47
C CYS A 225 -2.76 1.19 -8.94
N PRO A 226 -2.70 -0.05 -9.47
CA PRO A 226 -3.86 -0.69 -10.08
C PRO A 226 -4.92 -1.18 -9.08
N LEU A 227 -4.85 -0.72 -7.83
CA LEU A 227 -5.86 -0.92 -6.79
C LEU A 227 -7.02 0.10 -6.87
N PHE A 228 -6.78 1.24 -7.51
CA PHE A 228 -7.77 2.30 -7.68
C PHE A 228 -8.73 2.01 -8.84
N GLU A 229 -9.77 2.82 -8.92
CA GLU A 229 -10.73 2.86 -10.03
C GLU A 229 -10.04 2.68 -11.39
N THR A 230 -10.57 1.80 -12.27
CA THR A 230 -10.01 1.44 -13.61
C THR A 230 -8.70 0.64 -13.59
N GLY A 231 -8.16 0.31 -12.42
CA GLY A 231 -7.02 -0.59 -12.27
C GLY A 231 -7.40 -2.06 -12.34
N LYS A 232 -6.46 -2.92 -12.76
CA LYS A 232 -6.73 -4.36 -12.99
C LYS A 232 -7.33 -5.07 -11.77
N PHE A 233 -6.78 -4.82 -10.57
CA PHE A 233 -7.24 -5.48 -9.35
C PHE A 233 -8.60 -4.96 -8.93
N ARG A 234 -8.83 -3.65 -9.13
CA ARG A 234 -10.11 -3.02 -8.81
C ARG A 234 -11.23 -3.57 -9.68
N ASP A 235 -11.01 -3.68 -10.98
CA ASP A 235 -11.98 -4.21 -11.92
C ASP A 235 -12.34 -5.67 -11.60
N GLU A 236 -11.34 -6.48 -11.25
CA GLU A 236 -11.54 -7.87 -10.84
C GLU A 236 -12.40 -7.98 -9.58
N ILE A 237 -12.11 -7.17 -8.56
CA ILE A 237 -12.91 -7.14 -7.33
C ILE A 237 -14.35 -6.71 -7.62
N GLU A 238 -14.56 -5.64 -8.38
CA GLU A 238 -15.91 -5.11 -8.64
C GLU A 238 -16.77 -6.02 -9.50
N ILE A 239 -16.17 -6.88 -10.34
CA ILE A 239 -16.89 -7.96 -11.00
C ILE A 239 -17.49 -8.94 -9.98
N ASN A 240 -16.79 -9.18 -8.87
CA ASN A 240 -17.17 -10.19 -7.87
C ASN A 240 -18.07 -9.65 -6.76
N ILE A 241 -17.85 -8.42 -6.28
CA ILE A 241 -18.63 -7.84 -5.17
C ILE A 241 -19.77 -6.91 -5.62
N GLY A 242 -19.85 -6.62 -6.92
CA GLY A 242 -20.80 -5.68 -7.51
C GLY A 242 -20.12 -4.43 -8.05
N ARG A 243 -20.47 -4.06 -9.28
CA ARG A 243 -19.89 -2.89 -9.95
C ARG A 243 -20.53 -1.61 -9.45
N ARG A 244 -19.68 -0.61 -9.20
CA ARG A 244 -20.13 0.75 -8.95
C ARG A 244 -20.73 1.36 -10.23
N GLN A 245 -21.52 2.41 -10.08
CA GLN A 245 -21.98 3.18 -11.23
C GLN A 245 -20.78 3.84 -11.91
N LEU A 246 -20.78 3.88 -13.25
CA LEU A 246 -19.60 4.26 -14.06
C LEU A 246 -19.00 5.62 -13.69
N ASN A 247 -19.86 6.58 -13.32
CA ASN A 247 -19.47 7.93 -12.94
C ASN A 247 -19.28 8.11 -11.43
N TYR A 248 -19.36 7.05 -10.61
CA TYR A 248 -19.14 7.12 -9.17
C TYR A 248 -17.73 6.65 -8.83
N LEU A 249 -17.06 7.40 -7.97
CA LEU A 249 -15.87 6.93 -7.26
C LEU A 249 -16.29 6.07 -6.08
N SER A 250 -15.35 5.25 -5.60
CA SER A 250 -15.49 4.58 -4.32
C SER A 250 -15.54 5.58 -3.17
N THR A 251 -16.17 5.20 -2.05
CA THR A 251 -16.22 6.10 -0.89
C THR A 251 -14.84 6.32 -0.28
N SER A 252 -13.91 5.37 -0.39
CA SER A 252 -12.52 5.51 0.06
C SER A 252 -11.75 6.55 -0.77
N THR A 253 -11.78 6.46 -2.11
CA THR A 253 -11.16 7.46 -2.99
C THR A 253 -11.83 8.84 -2.84
N ALA A 254 -13.16 8.88 -2.80
CA ALA A 254 -13.90 10.13 -2.62
C ALA A 254 -13.55 10.81 -1.29
N PHE A 255 -13.52 10.06 -0.20
CA PHE A 255 -13.13 10.57 1.12
C PHE A 255 -11.70 11.11 1.11
N ALA A 256 -10.76 10.37 0.51
CA ALA A 256 -9.38 10.83 0.39
C ALA A 256 -9.26 12.13 -0.39
N LEU A 257 -9.99 12.29 -1.49
CA LEU A 257 -10.02 13.55 -2.25
C LEU A 257 -10.62 14.71 -1.44
N PHE A 258 -11.70 14.48 -0.68
CA PHE A 258 -12.23 15.51 0.22
C PHE A 258 -11.21 15.92 1.28
N ARG A 259 -10.52 14.95 1.90
CA ARG A 259 -9.46 15.24 2.86
C ARG A 259 -8.33 16.05 2.26
N LEU A 260 -7.85 15.68 1.07
CA LEU A 260 -6.79 16.42 0.38
C LEU A 260 -7.20 17.84 0.02
N ARG A 261 -8.47 18.05 -0.34
CA ARG A 261 -9.05 19.38 -0.57
C ARG A 261 -9.07 20.19 0.72
N ASP A 262 -9.58 19.61 1.80
CA ASP A 262 -9.72 20.28 3.09
C ASP A 262 -8.34 20.59 3.72
N GLU A 263 -7.37 19.70 3.52
CA GLU A 263 -5.96 19.91 3.83
C GLU A 263 -5.26 20.89 2.88
N GLY A 264 -5.92 21.32 1.78
CA GLY A 264 -5.47 22.31 0.81
C GLY A 264 -4.34 21.86 -0.12
N TYR A 265 -4.19 20.56 -0.37
CA TYR A 265 -3.25 20.02 -1.37
C TYR A 265 -3.85 20.06 -2.78
N ILE A 266 -5.17 20.00 -2.89
CA ILE A 266 -5.88 20.04 -4.17
C ILE A 266 -7.08 20.99 -4.09
N GLU A 267 -7.59 21.37 -5.24
CA GLU A 267 -8.90 21.99 -5.40
C GLU A 267 -9.75 21.13 -6.31
N LEU A 268 -11.03 20.95 -5.94
CA LEU A 268 -12.01 20.21 -6.74
C LEU A 268 -13.00 21.21 -7.36
N LYS A 269 -13.17 21.14 -8.68
CA LYS A 269 -13.99 22.08 -9.46
C LYS A 269 -15.14 21.39 -10.19
N ARG A 270 -16.28 22.08 -10.21
CA ARG A 270 -17.44 21.74 -11.03
C ARG A 270 -17.59 22.79 -12.13
N GLU A 271 -17.53 22.35 -13.38
CA GLU A 271 -17.81 23.18 -14.56
C GLU A 271 -19.09 22.67 -15.23
N SER A 272 -19.95 23.57 -15.70
CA SER A 272 -21.30 23.24 -16.15
C SER A 272 -21.35 22.41 -17.45
N ASP A 273 -20.30 22.48 -18.28
CA ASP A 273 -20.25 21.87 -19.61
C ASP A 273 -19.29 20.67 -19.70
N ALA A 274 -18.89 20.12 -18.54
CA ALA A 274 -17.92 19.02 -18.46
C ALA A 274 -18.55 17.74 -17.88
N ASP A 275 -18.02 16.58 -18.28
CA ASP A 275 -18.38 15.30 -17.68
C ASP A 275 -18.10 15.30 -16.18
N LEU A 276 -19.08 14.88 -15.39
CA LEU A 276 -19.01 14.86 -13.94
C LEU A 276 -18.72 13.45 -13.41
N MET A 277 -17.75 13.37 -12.51
CA MET A 277 -17.61 12.25 -11.59
C MET A 277 -18.28 12.59 -10.26
N ILE A 278 -18.85 11.57 -9.64
CA ILE A 278 -19.56 11.62 -8.38
C ILE A 278 -18.65 11.09 -7.28
N LEU A 279 -18.41 11.93 -6.28
CA LEU A 279 -17.68 11.61 -5.05
C LEU A 279 -18.71 11.35 -3.94
N PRO A 280 -19.13 10.09 -3.73
CA PRO A 280 -20.13 9.79 -2.71
C PRO A 280 -19.61 10.06 -1.30
N LYS A 281 -20.50 10.59 -0.45
CA LYS A 281 -20.32 10.69 1.01
C LYS A 281 -21.04 9.52 1.69
N ALA A 282 -21.06 9.52 3.02
CA ALA A 282 -21.72 8.49 3.83
C ALA A 282 -23.15 8.17 3.33
N ASN A 283 -23.47 6.88 3.27
CA ASN A 283 -24.74 6.36 2.74
C ASN A 283 -25.01 6.72 1.26
N ASN A 284 -23.96 6.79 0.43
CA ASN A 284 -24.05 7.18 -0.98
C ASN A 284 -24.73 8.54 -1.21
N ARG A 285 -24.67 9.44 -0.22
CA ARG A 285 -25.21 10.80 -0.37
C ARG A 285 -24.35 11.59 -1.34
N VAL A 286 -25.01 12.27 -2.26
CA VAL A 286 -24.37 13.15 -3.25
C VAL A 286 -24.95 14.54 -3.09
N ASP A 287 -24.10 15.49 -2.73
CA ASP A 287 -24.44 16.92 -2.73
C ASP A 287 -23.75 17.64 -3.90
N SER A 288 -23.94 18.96 -3.98
CA SER A 288 -23.33 19.77 -5.03
C SER A 288 -21.80 19.75 -5.00
N GLU A 289 -21.18 19.49 -3.86
CA GLU A 289 -19.72 19.39 -3.72
C GLU A 289 -19.18 18.02 -4.16
N GLY A 290 -20.02 17.00 -4.20
CA GLY A 290 -19.68 15.68 -4.70
C GLY A 290 -19.73 15.55 -6.23
N GLN A 291 -20.06 16.61 -6.97
CA GLN A 291 -20.14 16.59 -8.44
C GLN A 291 -18.93 17.32 -9.03
N ILE A 292 -17.90 16.58 -9.40
CA ILE A 292 -16.59 17.12 -9.78
C ILE A 292 -16.30 16.85 -11.25
N SER A 293 -15.78 17.86 -11.94
CA SER A 293 -15.31 17.76 -13.33
C SER A 293 -13.78 17.82 -13.43
N HIS A 294 -13.15 18.59 -12.55
CA HIS A 294 -11.73 18.89 -12.62
C HIS A 294 -11.09 18.89 -11.24
N ILE A 295 -9.80 18.63 -11.23
CA ILE A 295 -8.94 18.67 -10.05
C ILE A 295 -7.70 19.51 -10.37
N ILE A 296 -7.27 20.31 -9.40
CA ILE A 296 -6.12 21.19 -9.51
C ILE A 296 -5.18 20.87 -8.35
N TRP A 297 -3.89 20.68 -8.64
CA TRP A 297 -2.89 20.51 -7.59
C TRP A 297 -2.37 21.86 -7.10
N GLN A 298 -2.38 22.08 -5.79
CA GLN A 298 -2.01 23.36 -5.15
C GLN A 298 -0.52 23.41 -4.73
N GLY A 299 0.24 22.35 -5.02
CA GLY A 299 1.64 22.22 -4.61
C GLY A 299 1.82 21.56 -3.25
N GLU A 300 3.07 21.40 -2.83
CA GLU A 300 3.39 20.96 -1.47
C GLU A 300 3.23 22.13 -0.49
N LYS A 301 2.63 21.89 0.67
CA LYS A 301 2.63 22.86 1.76
C LYS A 301 3.97 22.77 2.49
N LEU A 302 4.65 23.90 2.61
CA LEU A 302 5.87 24.09 3.41
C LEU A 302 5.61 23.81 4.90
#